data_AF-B5CRV5-F1
#
_entry.id   AF-B5CRV5-F1
#
_cell.length_a   1.000
_cell.length_b   1.000
_cell.length_c   1.000
_cell.angle_alpha   90.00
_cell.angle_beta   90.00
_cell.angle_gamma   90.00
#
_symmetry.space_group_name_H-M   'P 1'
#
loop_
_entity.id
_entity.type
_entity.pdbx_description
1 polymer ?
#
loop_
_entity_poly.entity_id
_entity_poly.type
_entity_poly.pdbx_seq_one_letter_code
_entity_poly.pdbx_strand_id
1 'polypeptide(L)'
;MDPTGRGGNFVVALVGDTLREPMTDEEVQMEKEKKFNPLASGISINMLDQIYGGTRFISKAKAGLICSRYDGQDFAEEIDNLYDADKEHLQTFLANKGIDVEIDEVGSAVQDILNQMFHGLAKGIHDVEIRLTIHDLKPSIKNLAGDRIYCEDGKLYIDGDVIELPIRLSDAQIYDFESGYISALCGAYAEVLSRDELTVDDIPSLPQKYQKNFYDQRKAYLSAESIQRSISEVYEDGENQFDILKEDAFGGIQTTYYDDYDNGYRRLIEVLKKISDVQLTKSKLMLIKNLIGNLERLGIIHILVNDKTMVSWVDPYEEWGV
;
A
#
# COMPACT_ATOMS: atom_id res chain seq x y z
N MET A 1 -30.39 4.39 -8.12
CA MET A 1 -29.89 3.76 -9.37
C MET A 1 -30.79 4.11 -10.53
N ASP A 2 -30.23 4.25 -11.74
CA ASP A 2 -31.01 4.31 -12.99
C ASP A 2 -31.57 2.91 -13.30
N PRO A 3 -32.89 2.65 -13.10
CA PRO A 3 -33.48 1.33 -13.32
C PRO A 3 -33.46 0.90 -14.80
N THR A 4 -33.07 1.81 -15.70
CA THR A 4 -33.02 1.61 -17.15
C THR A 4 -31.58 1.48 -17.67
N GLY A 5 -30.58 1.59 -16.79
CA GLY A 5 -29.17 1.45 -17.13
C GLY A 5 -28.77 0.01 -17.43
N ARG A 6 -27.68 -0.17 -18.20
CA ARG A 6 -27.10 -1.50 -18.46
C ARG A 6 -26.42 -2.04 -17.21
N GLY A 7 -26.57 -3.33 -16.92
CA GLY A 7 -25.93 -4.00 -15.78
C GLY A 7 -24.41 -3.87 -15.78
N GLY A 8 -23.78 -3.82 -16.95
CA GLY A 8 -22.36 -3.59 -17.10
C GLY A 8 -21.90 -2.21 -16.61
N ASN A 9 -22.74 -1.17 -16.74
CA ASN A 9 -22.44 0.14 -16.17
C ASN A 9 -22.47 0.09 -14.64
N PHE A 10 -23.41 -0.68 -14.07
CA PHE A 10 -23.48 -0.89 -12.63
C PHE A 10 -22.23 -1.61 -12.10
N VAL A 11 -21.74 -2.64 -12.79
CA VAL A 11 -20.50 -3.33 -12.41
C VAL A 11 -19.29 -2.38 -12.41
N VAL A 12 -19.19 -1.49 -13.40
CA VAL A 12 -18.11 -0.49 -13.45
C VAL A 12 -18.22 0.49 -12.29
N ALA A 13 -19.42 1.03 -12.03
CA ALA A 13 -19.66 1.93 -10.91
C ALA A 13 -19.32 1.28 -9.58
N LEU A 14 -19.92 0.12 -9.28
CA LEU A 14 -19.69 -0.63 -8.04
C LEU A 14 -18.21 -0.88 -7.77
N VAL A 15 -17.45 -1.34 -8.78
CA VAL A 15 -16.01 -1.53 -8.58
C VAL A 15 -15.32 -0.20 -8.34
N GLY A 16 -15.66 0.85 -9.10
CA GLY A 16 -15.06 2.17 -8.96
C GLY A 16 -15.25 2.77 -7.57
N ASP A 17 -16.47 2.70 -7.04
CA ASP A 17 -16.84 3.26 -5.74
C ASP A 17 -16.10 2.56 -4.59
N THR A 18 -15.66 1.31 -4.80
CA THR A 18 -14.89 0.54 -3.79
C THR A 18 -13.38 0.77 -3.84
N LEU A 19 -12.87 1.48 -4.84
CA LEU A 19 -11.44 1.76 -4.93
C LEU A 19 -11.12 2.98 -4.09
N ARG A 20 -9.93 2.98 -3.48
CA ARG A 20 -9.35 4.19 -2.90
C ARG A 20 -9.20 5.28 -3.96
N GLU A 21 -9.09 6.53 -3.50
CA GLU A 21 -8.72 7.63 -4.38
C GLU A 21 -7.35 7.37 -5.06
N PRO A 22 -7.15 7.86 -6.29
CA PRO A 22 -5.83 7.93 -6.91
C PRO A 22 -4.84 8.67 -6.01
N MET A 23 -3.72 8.04 -5.66
CA MET A 23 -2.76 8.62 -4.69
C MET A 23 -1.56 9.29 -5.36
N THR A 24 -1.58 9.38 -6.70
CA THR A 24 -0.36 9.53 -7.51
C THR A 24 -0.72 10.23 -8.81
N ASP A 25 0.14 11.10 -9.32
CA ASP A 25 -0.10 11.82 -10.58
C ASP A 25 -0.46 10.89 -11.76
N GLU A 26 0.15 9.71 -11.87
CA GLU A 26 -0.19 8.79 -12.96
C GLU A 26 -1.47 8.00 -12.68
N GLU A 27 -1.84 7.73 -11.42
CA GLU A 27 -3.18 7.23 -11.09
C GLU A 27 -4.25 8.29 -11.33
N VAL A 28 -3.97 9.55 -11.02
CA VAL A 28 -4.83 10.70 -11.34
C VAL A 28 -4.97 10.83 -12.86
N GLN A 29 -3.89 10.64 -13.61
CA GLN A 29 -3.93 10.60 -15.07
C GLN A 29 -4.67 9.37 -15.59
N MET A 30 -4.49 8.20 -14.99
CA MET A 30 -5.27 7.00 -15.30
C MET A 30 -6.75 7.21 -15.02
N GLU A 31 -7.12 7.91 -13.95
CA GLU A 31 -8.50 8.25 -13.63
C GLU A 31 -9.09 9.20 -14.68
N LYS A 32 -8.34 10.26 -15.05
CA LYS A 32 -8.69 11.15 -16.19
C LYS A 32 -8.89 10.36 -17.49
N GLU A 33 -8.10 9.32 -17.70
CA GLU A 33 -8.19 8.42 -18.87
C GLU A 33 -9.17 7.24 -18.69
N LYS A 34 -9.86 7.15 -17.54
CA LYS A 34 -10.78 6.05 -17.17
C LYS A 34 -10.15 4.66 -17.19
N LYS A 35 -8.86 4.58 -16.84
CA LYS A 35 -8.04 3.36 -16.74
C LYS A 35 -7.73 2.96 -15.31
N PHE A 36 -7.95 3.83 -14.32
CA PHE A 36 -7.69 3.54 -12.91
C PHE A 36 -8.65 2.46 -12.39
N ASN A 37 -9.94 2.57 -12.69
CA ASN A 37 -10.86 1.45 -12.53
C ASN A 37 -10.55 0.32 -13.55
N PRO A 38 -10.14 -0.88 -13.11
CA PRO A 38 -9.74 -1.96 -14.01
C PRO A 38 -10.87 -2.45 -14.94
N LEU A 39 -12.13 -2.14 -14.64
CA LEU A 39 -13.28 -2.52 -15.47
C LEU A 39 -13.78 -1.40 -16.40
N ALA A 40 -13.34 -0.16 -16.20
CA ALA A 40 -13.80 0.99 -16.98
C ALA A 40 -13.21 1.06 -18.40
N SER A 41 -12.04 0.44 -18.64
CA SER A 41 -11.36 0.46 -19.94
C SER A 41 -10.89 -0.91 -20.40
N GLY A 42 -10.88 -1.12 -21.72
CA GLY A 42 -10.42 -2.36 -22.36
C GLY A 42 -11.37 -3.56 -22.19
N ILE A 43 -12.61 -3.34 -21.75
CA ILE A 43 -13.66 -4.36 -21.66
C ILE A 43 -14.90 -3.87 -22.41
N SER A 44 -15.51 -4.73 -23.21
CA SER A 44 -16.76 -4.38 -23.89
C SER A 44 -17.92 -4.37 -22.91
N ILE A 45 -18.86 -3.46 -23.11
CA ILE A 45 -20.08 -3.39 -22.30
C ILE A 45 -20.89 -4.69 -22.30
N ASN A 46 -20.87 -5.46 -23.39
CA ASN A 46 -21.50 -6.77 -23.46
C ASN A 46 -20.83 -7.79 -22.52
N MET A 47 -19.50 -7.72 -22.40
CA MET A 47 -18.75 -8.57 -21.47
C MET A 47 -19.01 -8.15 -20.02
N LEU A 48 -19.16 -6.84 -19.75
CA LEU A 48 -19.55 -6.34 -18.44
C LEU A 48 -20.99 -6.76 -18.06
N ASP A 49 -21.94 -6.74 -19.00
CA ASP A 49 -23.29 -7.28 -18.77
C ASP A 49 -23.26 -8.78 -18.48
N GLN A 50 -22.39 -9.53 -19.13
CA GLN A 50 -22.19 -10.96 -18.86
C GLN A 50 -21.61 -11.20 -17.46
N ILE A 51 -20.74 -10.30 -16.99
CA ILE A 51 -20.22 -10.32 -15.61
C ILE A 51 -21.34 -10.03 -14.62
N TYR A 52 -22.11 -8.97 -14.85
CA TYR A 52 -23.29 -8.63 -14.03
C TYR A 52 -24.26 -9.81 -13.92
N GLY A 53 -24.55 -10.49 -15.04
CA GLY A 53 -25.43 -11.66 -15.07
C GLY A 53 -24.81 -12.97 -14.59
N GLY A 54 -23.55 -12.98 -14.13
CA GLY A 54 -22.86 -14.17 -13.62
C GLY A 54 -22.48 -15.23 -14.67
N THR A 55 -22.54 -14.89 -15.97
CA THR A 55 -22.17 -15.81 -17.08
C THR A 55 -20.69 -15.70 -17.46
N ARG A 56 -20.03 -14.62 -17.04
CA ARG A 56 -18.57 -14.44 -17.09
C ARG A 56 -18.09 -13.90 -15.75
N PHE A 57 -16.79 -14.04 -15.51
CA PHE A 57 -16.15 -13.53 -14.31
C PHE A 57 -15.10 -12.48 -14.63
N ILE A 58 -14.80 -11.64 -13.65
CA ILE A 58 -13.63 -10.74 -13.70
C ILE A 58 -12.38 -11.62 -13.79
N SER A 59 -11.46 -11.29 -14.70
CA SER A 59 -10.25 -12.08 -14.87
C SER A 59 -9.32 -11.96 -13.67
N LYS A 60 -8.54 -13.01 -13.40
CA LYS A 60 -7.53 -13.05 -12.32
C LYS A 60 -6.64 -11.79 -12.27
N ALA A 61 -6.14 -11.36 -13.43
CA ALA A 61 -5.29 -10.19 -13.55
C ALA A 61 -6.02 -8.88 -13.18
N LYS A 62 -7.28 -8.72 -13.60
CA LYS A 62 -8.07 -7.52 -13.27
C LYS A 62 -8.52 -7.54 -11.80
N ALA A 63 -8.90 -8.70 -11.26
CA ALA A 63 -9.21 -8.85 -9.85
C ALA A 63 -8.01 -8.52 -8.95
N GLY A 64 -6.80 -8.95 -9.32
CA GLY A 64 -5.58 -8.56 -8.60
C GLY A 64 -5.34 -7.05 -8.62
N LEU A 65 -5.60 -6.37 -9.75
CA LEU A 65 -5.54 -4.90 -9.82
C LEU A 65 -6.60 -4.23 -8.95
N ILE A 66 -7.81 -4.78 -8.89
CA ILE A 66 -8.87 -4.31 -7.99
C ILE A 66 -8.40 -4.43 -6.54
N CYS A 67 -7.89 -5.60 -6.12
CA CYS A 67 -7.41 -5.82 -4.75
C CYS A 67 -6.30 -4.82 -4.37
N SER A 68 -5.35 -4.55 -5.27
CA SER A 68 -4.25 -3.58 -5.00
C SER A 68 -4.70 -2.12 -4.82
N ARG A 69 -5.96 -1.82 -5.17
CA ARG A 69 -6.58 -0.49 -5.13
C ARG A 69 -7.85 -0.50 -4.26
N TYR A 70 -8.16 -1.63 -3.63
CA TYR A 70 -9.36 -1.78 -2.84
C TYR A 70 -9.13 -1.14 -1.48
N ASP A 71 -10.10 -0.36 -1.04
CA ASP A 71 -10.18 0.13 0.34
C ASP A 71 -11.62 -0.06 0.79
N GLY A 72 -12.56 0.48 0.01
CA GLY A 72 -14.00 0.23 0.18
C GLY A 72 -14.60 0.94 1.39
N GLN A 73 -13.81 1.73 2.13
CA GLN A 73 -14.28 2.48 3.29
C GLN A 73 -15.30 3.55 2.90
N ASP A 74 -14.98 4.39 1.91
CA ASP A 74 -15.93 5.43 1.44
C ASP A 74 -17.26 4.80 0.99
N PHE A 75 -17.18 3.66 0.29
CA PHE A 75 -18.36 2.91 -0.13
C PHE A 75 -19.17 2.35 1.05
N ALA A 76 -18.50 1.85 2.09
CA ALA A 76 -19.15 1.40 3.31
C ALA A 76 -19.87 2.56 4.00
N GLU A 77 -19.22 3.72 4.11
CA GLU A 77 -19.81 4.93 4.68
C GLU A 77 -21.02 5.40 3.87
N GLU A 78 -20.98 5.35 2.53
CA GLU A 78 -22.13 5.65 1.69
C GLU A 78 -23.33 4.73 1.97
N ILE A 79 -23.07 3.43 2.19
CA ILE A 79 -24.11 2.45 2.54
C ILE A 79 -24.67 2.73 3.94
N ASP A 80 -23.82 2.99 4.92
CA ASP A 80 -24.25 3.24 6.31
C ASP A 80 -25.07 4.54 6.44
N ASN A 81 -24.81 5.49 5.54
CA ASN A 81 -25.56 6.74 5.39
C ASN A 81 -26.89 6.60 4.61
N LEU A 82 -27.21 5.42 4.07
CA LEU A 82 -28.54 5.18 3.49
C LEU A 82 -29.64 5.25 4.55
N TYR A 83 -30.87 5.51 4.10
CA TYR A 83 -32.04 5.43 4.97
C TYR A 83 -32.21 4.01 5.53
N ASP A 84 -32.67 3.88 6.76
CA ASP A 84 -32.86 2.59 7.43
C ASP A 84 -33.71 1.62 6.60
N ALA A 85 -34.74 2.09 5.89
CA ALA A 85 -35.54 1.24 5.00
C ALA A 85 -34.71 0.58 3.88
N ASP A 86 -33.75 1.30 3.29
CA ASP A 86 -32.86 0.77 2.25
C ASP A 86 -31.82 -0.20 2.87
N LYS A 87 -31.32 0.10 4.07
CA LYS A 87 -30.45 -0.80 4.83
C LYS A 87 -31.15 -2.08 5.26
N GLU A 88 -32.40 -2.01 5.70
CA GLU A 88 -33.25 -3.17 6.03
C GLU A 88 -33.44 -4.09 4.82
N HIS A 89 -33.57 -3.53 3.60
CA HIS A 89 -33.63 -4.32 2.37
C HIS A 89 -32.31 -5.07 2.10
N LEU A 90 -31.15 -4.42 2.30
CA LEU A 90 -29.84 -5.04 2.17
C LEU A 90 -29.62 -6.11 3.25
N GLN A 91 -29.92 -5.80 4.51
CA GLN A 91 -29.86 -6.72 5.64
C GLN A 91 -30.72 -7.96 5.37
N THR A 92 -31.96 -7.78 4.89
CA THR A 92 -32.85 -8.89 4.53
C THR A 92 -32.26 -9.73 3.39
N PHE A 93 -31.65 -9.11 2.39
CA PHE A 93 -30.97 -9.83 1.31
C PHE A 93 -29.82 -10.70 1.85
N LEU A 94 -28.99 -10.14 2.73
CA LEU A 94 -27.86 -10.84 3.37
C LEU A 94 -28.34 -11.98 4.27
N ALA A 95 -29.37 -11.74 5.09
CA ALA A 95 -29.96 -12.76 5.97
C ALA A 95 -30.51 -13.95 5.18
N ASN A 96 -31.14 -13.70 4.02
CA ASN A 96 -31.59 -14.76 3.10
C ASN A 96 -30.43 -15.57 2.48
N LYS A 97 -29.21 -15.04 2.53
CA LYS A 97 -27.97 -15.73 2.14
C LYS A 97 -27.23 -16.36 3.34
N GLY A 98 -27.81 -16.29 4.54
CA GLY A 98 -27.23 -16.83 5.76
C GLY A 98 -26.19 -15.92 6.42
N ILE A 99 -26.18 -14.63 6.06
CA ILE A 99 -25.27 -13.62 6.64
C ILE A 99 -26.14 -12.69 7.50
N ASP A 100 -25.98 -12.80 8.82
CA ASP A 100 -26.65 -11.93 9.79
C ASP A 100 -25.76 -10.72 10.07
N VAL A 101 -26.35 -9.51 10.07
CA VAL A 101 -25.62 -8.25 10.23
C VAL A 101 -26.51 -7.25 10.96
N GLU A 102 -25.95 -6.44 11.85
CA GLU A 102 -26.67 -5.33 12.48
C GLU A 102 -26.89 -4.18 11.48
N ILE A 103 -27.95 -3.39 11.67
CA ILE A 103 -28.36 -2.36 10.70
C ILE A 103 -27.33 -1.21 10.54
N ASP A 104 -26.53 -0.98 11.58
CA ASP A 104 -25.45 0.01 11.63
C ASP A 104 -24.10 -0.53 11.15
N GLU A 105 -24.04 -1.81 10.75
CA GLU A 105 -22.83 -2.47 10.26
C GLU A 105 -22.97 -2.94 8.80
N VAL A 106 -24.07 -2.58 8.13
CA VAL A 106 -24.39 -3.02 6.76
C VAL A 106 -23.29 -2.61 5.77
N GLY A 107 -22.77 -1.38 5.88
CA GLY A 107 -21.68 -0.89 5.05
C GLY A 107 -20.41 -1.69 5.25
N SER A 108 -19.98 -1.86 6.49
CA SER A 108 -18.81 -2.68 6.87
C SER A 108 -18.94 -4.13 6.39
N ALA A 109 -20.14 -4.72 6.50
CA ALA A 109 -20.38 -6.07 6.02
C ALA A 109 -20.30 -6.16 4.50
N VAL A 110 -20.87 -5.21 3.76
CA VAL A 110 -20.79 -5.19 2.30
C VAL A 110 -19.33 -5.02 1.84
N GLN A 111 -18.57 -4.17 2.51
CA GLN A 111 -17.12 -4.01 2.26
C GLN A 111 -16.39 -5.35 2.47
N ASP A 112 -16.55 -6.00 3.62
CA ASP A 112 -15.93 -7.30 3.90
C ASP A 112 -16.29 -8.38 2.86
N ILE A 113 -17.56 -8.46 2.46
CA ILE A 113 -18.03 -9.39 1.43
C ILE A 113 -17.37 -9.11 0.07
N LEU A 114 -17.32 -7.85 -0.35
CA LEU A 114 -16.70 -7.47 -1.63
C LEU A 114 -15.19 -7.74 -1.60
N ASN A 115 -14.54 -7.45 -0.47
CA ASN A 115 -13.14 -7.76 -0.26
C ASN A 115 -12.86 -9.26 -0.45
N GLN A 116 -13.66 -10.13 0.18
CA GLN A 116 -13.55 -11.59 0.02
C GLN A 116 -13.78 -12.04 -1.42
N MET A 117 -14.79 -11.47 -2.10
CA MET A 117 -15.10 -11.79 -3.50
C MET A 117 -13.93 -11.43 -4.41
N PHE A 118 -13.38 -10.21 -4.29
CA PHE A 118 -12.27 -9.77 -5.15
C PHE A 118 -11.00 -10.60 -4.90
N HIS A 119 -10.68 -10.91 -3.65
CA HIS A 119 -9.55 -11.78 -3.32
C HIS A 119 -9.72 -13.21 -3.82
N GLY A 120 -10.94 -13.77 -3.75
CA GLY A 120 -11.25 -15.06 -4.36
C GLY A 120 -11.05 -15.04 -5.87
N LEU A 121 -11.57 -14.03 -6.56
CA LEU A 121 -11.41 -13.85 -8.01
C LEU A 121 -9.94 -13.67 -8.40
N ALA A 122 -9.15 -12.95 -7.60
CA ALA A 122 -7.70 -12.80 -7.79
C ALA A 122 -6.94 -14.13 -7.61
N LYS A 123 -7.52 -15.10 -6.90
CA LYS A 123 -7.02 -16.48 -6.79
C LYS A 123 -7.59 -17.42 -7.87
N GLY A 124 -8.55 -16.96 -8.68
CA GLY A 124 -9.26 -17.76 -9.69
C GLY A 124 -10.40 -18.60 -9.11
N ILE A 125 -10.86 -18.27 -7.90
CA ILE A 125 -11.99 -18.88 -7.20
C ILE A 125 -13.22 -18.01 -7.51
N HIS A 126 -14.24 -18.62 -8.10
CA HIS A 126 -15.45 -17.90 -8.53
C HIS A 126 -16.60 -18.05 -7.53
N ASP A 127 -16.67 -19.20 -6.85
CA ASP A 127 -17.64 -19.47 -5.78
C ASP A 127 -16.92 -19.32 -4.43
N VAL A 128 -16.77 -18.07 -4.01
CA VAL A 128 -16.17 -17.76 -2.70
C VAL A 128 -17.18 -18.10 -1.61
N GLU A 129 -16.78 -18.90 -0.63
CA GLU A 129 -17.57 -19.11 0.58
C GLU A 129 -17.47 -17.85 1.44
N ILE A 130 -18.51 -17.01 1.35
CA ILE A 130 -18.57 -15.75 2.09
C ILE A 130 -18.90 -16.03 3.56
N ARG A 131 -18.11 -15.45 4.46
CA ARG A 131 -18.37 -15.44 5.90
C ARG A 131 -18.07 -14.06 6.44
N LEU A 132 -18.95 -13.52 7.28
CA LEU A 132 -18.74 -12.20 7.85
C LEU A 132 -17.57 -12.23 8.83
N THR A 133 -16.54 -11.42 8.57
CA THR A 133 -15.30 -11.35 9.37
C THR A 133 -15.12 -10.01 10.09
N ILE A 134 -16.10 -9.11 10.02
CA ILE A 134 -16.02 -7.77 10.63
C ILE A 134 -15.87 -7.81 12.17
N HIS A 135 -16.26 -8.92 12.81
CA HIS A 135 -16.08 -9.15 14.24
C HIS A 135 -14.92 -10.10 14.57
N ASP A 136 -14.28 -10.67 13.54
CA ASP A 136 -13.12 -11.50 13.76
C ASP A 136 -11.99 -10.63 14.31
N LEU A 137 -11.35 -11.11 15.36
CA LEU A 137 -10.15 -10.46 15.87
C LEU A 137 -9.07 -10.54 14.78
N LYS A 138 -8.64 -9.38 14.26
CA LYS A 138 -7.42 -9.32 13.45
C LYS A 138 -6.30 -10.03 14.21
N PRO A 139 -5.46 -10.84 13.55
CA PRO A 139 -4.34 -11.47 14.23
C PRO A 139 -3.42 -10.41 14.80
N SER A 140 -2.84 -10.69 15.97
CA SER A 140 -1.80 -9.83 16.55
C SER A 140 -0.42 -10.44 16.32
N ILE A 141 0.51 -9.59 15.89
CA ILE A 141 1.94 -9.89 15.78
C ILE A 141 2.49 -10.34 17.15
N LYS A 142 1.92 -9.86 18.26
CA LYS A 142 2.38 -10.25 19.59
C LYS A 142 2.26 -11.73 19.89
N ASN A 143 1.32 -12.44 19.26
CA ASN A 143 1.00 -13.84 19.51
C ASN A 143 1.69 -14.80 18.52
N LEU A 144 2.54 -14.27 17.63
CA LEU A 144 3.22 -15.05 16.60
C LEU A 144 4.38 -15.87 17.19
N ALA A 145 4.37 -17.18 16.99
CA ALA A 145 5.51 -18.05 17.25
C ALA A 145 6.51 -17.92 16.09
N GLY A 146 7.62 -17.20 16.31
CA GLY A 146 8.58 -16.78 15.28
C GLY A 146 9.19 -17.89 14.43
N ASP A 147 9.17 -19.15 14.88
CA ASP A 147 9.82 -20.27 14.18
C ASP A 147 8.98 -20.83 13.01
N ARG A 148 7.74 -20.34 12.82
CA ARG A 148 6.79 -20.88 11.84
C ARG A 148 6.30 -19.85 10.82
N ILE A 149 6.98 -18.70 10.77
CA ILE A 149 6.55 -17.55 9.96
C ILE A 149 7.68 -17.06 9.09
N TYR A 150 7.45 -17.04 7.77
CA TYR A 150 8.42 -16.54 6.80
C TYR A 150 7.74 -15.86 5.62
N CYS A 151 8.41 -14.90 5.01
CA CYS A 151 8.02 -14.29 3.75
C CYS A 151 8.79 -14.96 2.59
N GLU A 152 8.08 -15.37 1.54
CA GLU A 152 8.68 -15.86 0.29
C GLU A 152 7.82 -15.40 -0.89
N ASP A 153 8.46 -14.84 -1.93
CA ASP A 153 7.81 -14.27 -3.11
C ASP A 153 6.69 -13.25 -2.83
N GLY A 154 6.82 -12.47 -1.74
CA GLY A 154 5.82 -11.51 -1.29
C GLY A 154 4.55 -12.15 -0.73
N LYS A 155 4.67 -13.39 -0.23
CA LYS A 155 3.65 -14.10 0.55
C LYS A 155 4.20 -14.42 1.92
N LEU A 156 3.40 -14.16 2.94
CA LEU A 156 3.66 -14.50 4.31
C LEU A 156 3.06 -15.87 4.62
N TYR A 157 3.88 -16.79 5.07
CA TYR A 157 3.48 -18.14 5.47
C TYR A 157 3.38 -18.17 6.99
N ILE A 158 2.26 -18.63 7.55
CA ILE A 158 2.01 -18.71 9.00
C ILE A 158 1.38 -20.06 9.30
N ASP A 159 2.07 -20.94 10.04
CA ASP A 159 1.50 -22.24 10.47
C ASP A 159 0.88 -23.11 9.34
N GLY A 160 1.25 -22.86 8.08
CA GLY A 160 0.72 -23.54 6.89
C GLY A 160 -0.27 -22.71 6.07
N ASP A 161 -0.77 -21.59 6.61
CA ASP A 161 -1.61 -20.61 5.90
C ASP A 161 -0.74 -19.61 5.13
N VAL A 162 -1.28 -19.11 4.01
CA VAL A 162 -0.57 -18.18 3.11
C VAL A 162 -1.36 -16.87 3.04
N ILE A 163 -0.80 -15.81 3.61
CA ILE A 163 -1.26 -14.43 3.45
C ILE A 163 -0.46 -13.82 2.32
N GLU A 164 -1.09 -13.48 1.20
CA GLU A 164 -0.42 -12.65 0.21
C GLU A 164 -0.32 -11.24 0.80
N LEU A 165 0.86 -10.62 0.78
CA LEU A 165 1.00 -9.22 1.13
C LEU A 165 0.24 -8.44 0.04
N PRO A 166 -0.93 -7.83 0.37
CA PRO A 166 -1.91 -7.40 -0.62
C PRO A 166 -1.41 -6.23 -1.47
N ILE A 167 -0.45 -5.45 -0.93
CA ILE A 167 0.03 -4.22 -1.54
C ILE A 167 1.42 -4.45 -2.12
N ARG A 168 1.53 -4.28 -3.44
CA ARG A 168 2.80 -4.26 -4.19
C ARG A 168 2.88 -3.01 -5.01
N LEU A 169 3.66 -2.04 -4.53
CA LEU A 169 3.93 -0.82 -5.28
C LEU A 169 4.90 -1.12 -6.44
N SER A 170 4.64 -0.51 -7.59
CA SER A 170 5.44 -0.70 -8.81
C SER A 170 6.39 0.48 -9.02
N ASP A 171 7.55 0.24 -9.61
CA ASP A 171 8.49 1.29 -9.99
C ASP A 171 8.16 1.96 -11.33
N ALA A 172 7.00 1.63 -11.93
CA ALA A 172 6.58 2.15 -13.23
C ALA A 172 6.33 3.67 -13.24
N GLN A 173 6.07 4.28 -12.08
CA GLN A 173 5.52 5.63 -11.97
C GLN A 173 5.88 6.27 -10.61
N ILE A 174 6.21 7.55 -10.54
CA ILE A 174 6.66 8.18 -9.28
C ILE A 174 5.44 8.67 -8.51
N TYR A 175 5.21 8.11 -7.33
CA TYR A 175 4.03 8.40 -6.54
C TYR A 175 4.17 9.69 -5.71
N ASP A 176 3.08 10.41 -5.46
CA ASP A 176 3.12 11.71 -4.74
C ASP A 176 3.68 11.58 -3.32
N PHE A 177 3.38 10.45 -2.66
CA PHE A 177 3.92 10.13 -1.33
C PHE A 177 5.45 9.90 -1.34
N GLU A 178 6.10 9.78 -2.50
CA GLU A 178 7.56 9.71 -2.63
C GLU A 178 8.23 11.09 -2.58
N SER A 179 7.46 12.18 -2.72
CA SER A 179 7.98 13.53 -2.94
C SER A 179 8.96 14.02 -1.86
N GLY A 180 8.72 13.70 -0.59
CA GLY A 180 9.55 14.15 0.52
C GLY A 180 11.00 13.64 0.43
N TYR A 181 11.18 12.31 0.38
CA TYR A 181 12.50 11.70 0.29
C TYR A 181 13.15 11.94 -1.07
N ILE A 182 12.37 11.99 -2.17
CA ILE A 182 12.90 12.32 -3.51
C ILE A 182 13.47 13.74 -3.52
N SER A 183 12.76 14.71 -2.94
CA SER A 183 13.26 16.08 -2.82
C SER A 183 14.57 16.12 -2.03
N ALA A 184 14.64 15.40 -0.91
CA ALA A 184 15.86 15.30 -0.12
C ALA A 184 17.02 14.67 -0.92
N LEU A 185 16.77 13.61 -1.71
CA LEU A 185 17.78 12.99 -2.59
C LEU A 185 18.27 13.99 -3.64
N CYS A 186 17.37 14.72 -4.28
CA CYS A 186 17.71 15.75 -5.25
C CYS A 186 18.56 16.87 -4.63
N GLY A 187 18.23 17.33 -3.42
CA GLY A 187 19.04 18.28 -2.66
C GLY A 187 20.46 17.77 -2.40
N ALA A 188 20.60 16.51 -1.98
CA ALA A 188 21.91 15.87 -1.80
C ALA A 188 22.72 15.80 -3.11
N TYR A 189 22.06 15.50 -4.24
CA TYR A 189 22.69 15.48 -5.56
C TYR A 189 23.08 16.88 -6.04
N ALA A 190 22.26 17.89 -5.76
CA ALA A 190 22.49 19.26 -6.19
C ALA A 190 23.75 19.80 -5.52
N GLU A 191 23.89 19.60 -4.20
CA GLU A 191 25.04 20.05 -3.43
C GLU A 191 26.35 19.41 -3.92
N VAL A 192 26.40 18.09 -4.05
CA VAL A 192 27.62 17.39 -4.49
C VAL A 192 27.99 17.68 -5.95
N LEU A 193 27.03 18.09 -6.78
CA LEU A 193 27.24 18.52 -8.16
C LEU A 193 27.44 20.03 -8.30
N SER A 194 27.39 20.78 -7.19
CA SER A 194 27.43 22.24 -7.16
C SER A 194 26.41 22.88 -8.11
N ARG A 195 25.16 22.39 -8.06
CA ARG A 195 24.00 22.96 -8.75
C ARG A 195 23.09 23.63 -7.74
N ASP A 196 22.47 24.73 -8.14
CA ASP A 196 21.57 25.51 -7.27
C ASP A 196 20.30 24.71 -6.91
N GLU A 197 19.75 23.97 -7.88
CA GLU A 197 18.55 23.15 -7.71
C GLU A 197 18.63 21.92 -8.64
N LEU A 198 18.00 20.84 -8.20
CA LEU A 198 17.73 19.65 -9.01
C LEU A 198 16.32 19.16 -8.70
N THR A 199 15.62 18.71 -9.73
CA THR A 199 14.34 18.02 -9.58
C THR A 199 14.44 16.59 -10.08
N VAL A 200 13.36 15.82 -9.91
CA VAL A 200 13.29 14.45 -10.40
C VAL A 200 13.43 14.35 -11.93
N ASP A 201 13.03 15.39 -12.66
CA ASP A 201 13.12 15.48 -14.12
C ASP A 201 14.58 15.56 -14.61
N ASP A 202 15.48 16.05 -13.76
CA ASP A 202 16.90 16.16 -14.10
C ASP A 202 17.62 14.81 -13.98
N ILE A 203 17.08 13.84 -13.25
CA ILE A 203 17.73 12.55 -12.93
C ILE A 203 18.30 11.87 -14.19
N PRO A 204 17.56 11.71 -15.31
CA PRO A 204 18.08 11.05 -16.52
C PRO A 204 19.32 11.74 -17.14
N SER A 205 19.54 13.02 -16.83
CA SER A 205 20.68 13.81 -17.33
C SER A 205 21.91 13.77 -16.42
N LEU A 206 21.78 13.25 -15.19
CA LEU A 206 22.87 13.22 -14.22
C LEU A 206 23.94 12.19 -14.58
N PRO A 207 25.16 12.29 -14.03
CA PRO A 207 26.14 11.21 -14.15
C PRO A 207 25.57 9.86 -13.68
N GLN A 208 25.93 8.78 -14.38
CA GLN A 208 25.36 7.43 -14.20
C GLN A 208 25.31 6.95 -12.74
N LYS A 209 26.29 7.33 -11.91
CA LYS A 209 26.32 6.94 -10.50
C LYS A 209 25.12 7.48 -9.71
N TYR A 210 24.62 8.67 -10.02
CA TYR A 210 23.48 9.29 -9.34
C TYR A 210 22.15 8.75 -9.88
N GLN A 211 22.08 8.51 -11.20
CA GLN A 211 20.94 7.82 -11.81
C GLN A 211 20.71 6.46 -11.14
N LYS A 212 21.77 5.63 -11.10
CA LYS A 212 21.71 4.31 -10.47
C LYS A 212 21.33 4.40 -8.99
N ASN A 213 21.95 5.33 -8.26
CA ASN A 213 21.64 5.51 -6.84
C ASN A 213 20.16 5.87 -6.62
N PHE A 214 19.61 6.79 -7.41
CA PHE A 214 18.20 7.19 -7.34
C PHE A 214 17.25 6.00 -7.55
N TYR A 215 17.41 5.24 -8.64
CA TYR A 215 16.53 4.10 -8.91
C TYR A 215 16.70 2.98 -7.88
N ASP A 216 17.91 2.75 -7.37
CA ASP A 216 18.14 1.80 -6.27
C ASP A 216 17.44 2.28 -4.97
N GLN A 217 17.47 3.58 -4.64
CA GLN A 217 16.79 4.15 -3.47
C GLN A 217 15.28 4.09 -3.58
N ARG A 218 14.73 4.42 -4.74
CA ARG A 218 13.29 4.34 -5.01
C ARG A 218 12.78 2.91 -4.89
N LYS A 219 13.51 1.94 -5.45
CA LYS A 219 13.18 0.51 -5.27
C LYS A 219 13.16 0.11 -3.80
N ALA A 220 14.11 0.60 -3.00
CA ALA A 220 14.15 0.34 -1.57
C ALA A 220 12.93 0.91 -0.82
N TYR A 221 12.60 2.17 -1.09
CA TYR A 221 11.44 2.85 -0.51
C TYR A 221 10.14 2.09 -0.81
N LEU A 222 9.85 1.79 -2.08
CA LEU A 222 8.63 1.09 -2.48
C LEU A 222 8.51 -0.30 -1.85
N SER A 223 9.62 -0.99 -1.63
CA SER A 223 9.63 -2.30 -0.95
C SER A 223 9.24 -2.16 0.51
N ALA A 224 9.82 -1.20 1.23
CA ALA A 224 9.51 -0.96 2.64
C ALA A 224 8.07 -0.45 2.83
N GLU A 225 7.63 0.48 1.99
CA GLU A 225 6.28 1.06 2.03
C GLU A 225 5.20 -0.01 1.75
N SER A 226 5.45 -0.92 0.80
CA SER A 226 4.56 -2.04 0.52
C SER A 226 4.38 -2.94 1.74
N ILE A 227 5.45 -3.19 2.50
CA ILE A 227 5.40 -3.98 3.74
C ILE A 227 4.66 -3.22 4.83
N GLN A 228 4.97 -1.94 5.05
CA GLN A 228 4.29 -1.13 6.07
C GLN A 228 2.77 -1.21 5.89
N ARG A 229 2.28 -0.92 4.68
CA ARG A 229 0.84 -0.93 4.39
C ARG A 229 0.24 -2.33 4.54
N SER A 230 0.90 -3.35 3.98
CA SER A 230 0.42 -4.73 4.04
C SER A 230 0.31 -5.24 5.48
N ILE A 231 1.27 -4.89 6.33
CA ILE A 231 1.29 -5.33 7.74
C ILE A 231 0.22 -4.59 8.55
N SER A 232 0.03 -3.28 8.33
CA SER A 232 -1.05 -2.51 8.97
C SER A 232 -2.44 -2.99 8.56
N GLU A 233 -2.60 -3.47 7.33
CA GLU A 233 -3.87 -4.03 6.86
C GLU A 233 -4.19 -5.36 7.55
N VAL A 234 -3.21 -6.26 7.58
CA VAL A 234 -3.37 -7.66 8.04
C VAL A 234 -3.40 -7.78 9.57
N TYR A 235 -2.63 -6.98 10.30
CA TYR A 235 -2.42 -7.15 11.74
C TYR A 235 -2.92 -5.96 12.55
N GLU A 236 -3.59 -6.24 13.67
CA GLU A 236 -4.10 -5.20 14.59
C GLU A 236 -2.98 -4.29 15.11
N ASP A 237 -1.84 -4.86 15.50
CA ASP A 237 -0.67 -4.14 15.98
C ASP A 237 0.40 -3.91 14.89
N GLY A 238 0.02 -4.05 13.62
CA GLY A 238 0.91 -3.91 12.46
C GLY A 238 1.62 -2.56 12.40
N GLU A 239 0.84 -1.47 12.41
CA GLU A 239 1.35 -0.10 12.36
C GLU A 239 2.31 0.18 13.54
N ASN A 240 1.89 -0.18 14.76
CA ASN A 240 2.71 -0.04 15.97
C ASN A 240 4.06 -0.79 15.86
N GLN A 241 4.06 -2.01 15.33
CA GLN A 241 5.30 -2.76 15.16
C GLN A 241 6.21 -2.17 14.09
N PHE A 242 5.67 -1.51 13.07
CA PHE A 242 6.45 -0.80 12.08
C PHE A 242 7.04 0.51 12.65
N ASP A 243 6.29 1.24 13.48
CA ASP A 243 6.80 2.42 14.20
C ASP A 243 7.96 2.06 15.12
N ILE A 244 7.86 0.97 15.90
CA ILE A 244 8.96 0.46 16.73
C ILE A 244 10.19 0.13 15.86
N LEU A 245 9.99 -0.40 14.64
CA LEU A 245 11.07 -0.70 13.71
C LEU A 245 11.76 0.59 13.22
N LYS A 246 10.97 1.62 12.86
CA LYS A 246 11.47 2.95 12.47
C LYS A 246 12.27 3.61 13.59
N GLU A 247 11.76 3.60 14.81
CA GLU A 247 12.45 4.13 15.99
C GLU A 247 13.78 3.41 16.26
N ASP A 248 13.81 2.08 16.17
CA ASP A 248 15.03 1.30 16.34
C ASP A 248 16.06 1.57 15.23
N ALA A 249 15.58 1.69 13.99
CA ALA A 249 16.39 2.06 12.84
C ALA A 249 17.02 3.45 13.03
N PHE A 250 16.22 4.46 13.35
CA PHE A 250 16.70 5.81 13.59
C PHE A 250 17.71 5.84 14.74
N GLY A 251 17.41 5.21 15.88
CA GLY A 251 18.35 5.13 17.01
C GLY A 251 19.70 4.48 16.62
N GLY A 252 19.70 3.51 15.71
CA GLY A 252 20.91 2.86 15.21
C GLY A 252 21.75 3.69 14.25
N ILE A 253 21.14 4.66 13.54
CA ILE A 253 21.82 5.54 12.58
C ILE A 253 22.02 6.97 13.09
N GLN A 254 21.39 7.35 14.21
CA GLN A 254 21.28 8.75 14.66
C GLN A 254 22.64 9.45 14.71
N THR A 255 23.65 8.82 15.32
CA THR A 255 25.00 9.39 15.40
C THR A 255 25.62 9.58 14.02
N THR A 256 25.41 8.64 13.08
CA THR A 256 25.91 8.73 11.71
C THR A 256 25.16 9.80 10.92
N TYR A 257 23.87 9.99 11.14
CA TYR A 257 23.08 11.02 10.46
C TYR A 257 23.51 12.44 10.86
N TYR A 258 23.73 12.66 12.15
CA TYR A 258 24.16 13.96 12.70
C TYR A 258 25.67 14.21 12.65
N ASP A 259 26.46 13.32 12.03
CA ASP A 259 27.90 13.53 11.88
C ASP A 259 28.21 14.62 10.84
N ASP A 260 29.46 15.07 10.84
CA ASP A 260 29.97 16.08 9.92
C ASP A 260 30.35 15.44 8.57
N TYR A 261 29.83 16.01 7.48
CA TYR A 261 30.13 15.55 6.12
C TYR A 261 30.37 16.72 5.19
N ASP A 262 31.20 16.47 4.16
CA ASP A 262 31.49 17.45 3.10
C ASP A 262 30.24 17.86 2.29
N ASN A 263 29.20 17.02 2.26
CA ASN A 263 27.93 17.24 1.57
C ASN A 263 26.90 16.16 1.97
N GLY A 264 25.64 16.42 1.67
CA GLY A 264 24.53 15.56 1.96
C GLY A 264 24.51 14.25 1.18
N TYR A 265 25.11 14.19 -0.01
CA TYR A 265 25.27 12.91 -0.69
C TYR A 265 26.22 11.96 0.07
N ARG A 266 27.30 12.49 0.69
CA ARG A 266 28.15 11.71 1.60
C ARG A 266 27.35 11.23 2.82
N ARG A 267 26.58 12.12 3.46
CA ARG A 267 25.71 11.78 4.60
C ARG A 267 24.74 10.65 4.26
N LEU A 268 24.02 10.78 3.15
CA LEU A 268 23.13 9.75 2.61
C LEU A 268 23.84 8.41 2.50
N ILE A 269 24.98 8.36 1.82
CA ILE A 269 25.71 7.10 1.58
C ILE A 269 26.20 6.47 2.89
N GLU A 270 26.73 7.25 3.83
CA GLU A 270 27.18 6.71 5.12
C GLU A 270 26.03 6.22 6.00
N VAL A 271 24.88 6.90 6.00
CA VAL A 271 23.67 6.43 6.68
C VAL A 271 23.14 5.13 6.07
N LEU A 272 23.09 5.02 4.74
CA LEU A 272 22.65 3.80 4.06
C LEU A 272 23.58 2.61 4.30
N LYS A 273 24.90 2.85 4.38
CA LYS A 273 25.85 1.83 4.83
C LYS A 273 25.58 1.43 6.28
N LYS A 274 25.42 2.42 7.16
CA LYS A 274 25.21 2.18 8.60
C LYS A 274 23.97 1.34 8.87
N ILE A 275 22.82 1.66 8.28
CA ILE A 275 21.58 0.89 8.52
C ILE A 275 21.70 -0.57 8.07
N SER A 276 22.53 -0.85 7.05
CA SER A 276 22.80 -2.22 6.60
C SER A 276 23.51 -3.04 7.68
N ASP A 277 24.31 -2.40 8.54
CA ASP A 277 25.07 -3.03 9.63
C ASP A 277 24.35 -2.99 10.99
N VAL A 278 23.32 -2.16 11.15
CA VAL A 278 22.58 -2.04 12.41
C VAL A 278 21.81 -3.33 12.70
N GLN A 279 21.87 -3.78 13.95
CA GLN A 279 21.03 -4.87 14.44
C GLN A 279 19.70 -4.32 14.92
N LEU A 280 18.68 -4.46 14.08
CA LEU A 280 17.28 -4.16 14.43
C LEU A 280 16.71 -5.33 15.21
N THR A 281 16.27 -5.10 16.44
CA THR A 281 15.86 -6.18 17.36
C THR A 281 14.61 -5.88 18.16
N LYS A 282 14.15 -4.61 18.20
CA LYS A 282 12.98 -4.23 19.03
C LYS A 282 11.65 -4.67 18.42
N SER A 283 11.48 -4.49 17.11
CA SER A 283 10.23 -4.82 16.44
C SER A 283 10.06 -6.33 16.28
N LYS A 284 8.86 -6.83 16.55
CA LYS A 284 8.51 -8.25 16.29
C LYS A 284 8.50 -8.59 14.80
N LEU A 285 8.47 -7.60 13.90
CA LEU A 285 8.63 -7.82 12.45
C LEU A 285 9.98 -8.47 12.11
N MET A 286 11.00 -8.26 12.96
CA MET A 286 12.32 -8.90 12.80
C MET A 286 12.29 -10.40 13.07
N LEU A 287 11.25 -10.93 13.74
CA LEU A 287 11.04 -12.36 13.94
C LEU A 287 10.49 -13.04 12.69
N ILE A 288 9.88 -12.27 11.78
CA ILE A 288 9.34 -12.77 10.53
C ILE A 288 10.47 -12.93 9.53
N LYS A 289 10.91 -14.17 9.33
CA LYS A 289 12.04 -14.48 8.44
C LYS A 289 11.77 -13.94 7.04
N ASN A 290 12.77 -13.30 6.43
CA ASN A 290 12.72 -12.69 5.08
C ASN A 290 11.71 -11.55 4.88
N LEU A 291 11.01 -11.07 5.91
CA LEU A 291 10.13 -9.90 5.76
C LEU A 291 10.95 -8.62 5.61
N ILE A 292 11.84 -8.36 6.57
CA ILE A 292 12.71 -7.18 6.57
C ILE A 292 14.12 -7.59 6.14
N GLY A 293 14.40 -7.43 4.85
CA GLY A 293 15.72 -7.63 4.26
C GLY A 293 16.54 -6.34 4.18
N ASN A 294 17.70 -6.43 3.51
CA ASN A 294 18.55 -5.25 3.31
C ASN A 294 17.87 -4.17 2.46
N LEU A 295 17.04 -4.56 1.50
CA LEU A 295 16.34 -3.60 0.65
C LEU A 295 15.35 -2.76 1.48
N GLU A 296 14.57 -3.43 2.34
CA GLU A 296 13.58 -2.81 3.22
C GLU A 296 14.26 -1.91 4.26
N ARG A 297 15.41 -2.33 4.81
CA ARG A 297 16.24 -1.52 5.70
C ARG A 297 16.65 -0.19 5.09
N LEU A 298 17.04 -0.20 3.81
CA LEU A 298 17.36 1.03 3.08
C LEU A 298 16.09 1.88 2.86
N GLY A 299 14.96 1.24 2.55
CA GLY A 299 13.67 1.91 2.36
C GLY A 299 13.15 2.61 3.61
N ILE A 300 13.32 2.01 4.79
CA ILE A 300 12.93 2.59 6.09
C ILE A 300 13.58 3.96 6.30
N ILE A 301 14.81 4.17 5.83
CA ILE A 301 15.48 5.49 5.94
C ILE A 301 14.74 6.56 5.15
N HIS A 302 14.23 6.21 3.97
CA HIS A 302 13.45 7.14 3.15
C HIS A 302 12.05 7.39 3.75
N ILE A 303 11.46 6.38 4.40
CA ILE A 303 10.22 6.56 5.19
C ILE A 303 10.46 7.54 6.34
N LEU A 304 11.58 7.44 7.06
CA LEU A 304 11.93 8.39 8.13
C LEU A 304 12.09 9.84 7.63
N VAL A 305 12.53 10.03 6.39
CA VAL A 305 12.59 11.36 5.74
C VAL A 305 11.19 11.88 5.42
N ASN A 306 10.32 11.03 4.90
CA ASN A 306 8.92 11.37 4.64
C ASN A 306 8.14 11.69 5.92
N ASP A 307 8.35 10.91 6.98
CA ASP A 307 7.81 11.09 8.33
C ASP A 307 8.43 12.30 9.05
N LYS A 308 9.41 12.96 8.44
CA LYS A 308 10.08 14.15 8.97
C LYS A 308 10.84 13.92 10.27
N THR A 309 11.13 12.66 10.58
CA THR A 309 12.10 12.30 11.63
C THR A 309 13.52 12.69 11.17
N MET A 310 13.78 12.58 9.87
CA MET A 310 15.00 13.06 9.22
C MET A 310 14.64 14.21 8.27
N VAL A 311 15.03 15.43 8.63
CA VAL A 311 14.56 16.65 7.94
C VAL A 311 15.22 16.88 6.58
N SER A 312 16.52 16.59 6.43
CA SER A 312 17.26 16.87 5.20
C SER A 312 18.58 16.11 5.15
N TRP A 313 19.00 15.74 3.94
CA TRP A 313 20.35 15.21 3.72
C TRP A 313 21.40 16.31 3.71
N VAL A 314 21.05 17.58 3.45
CA VAL A 314 22.01 18.70 3.33
C VAL A 314 22.24 19.36 4.69
N ASP A 315 21.17 19.72 5.41
CA ASP A 315 21.22 20.27 6.76
C ASP A 315 20.34 19.44 7.72
N PRO A 316 20.94 18.56 8.54
CA PRO A 316 20.18 17.67 9.41
C PRO A 316 19.53 18.40 10.59
N TYR A 317 19.82 19.69 10.77
CA TYR A 317 19.26 20.58 11.80
C TYR A 317 18.33 21.64 11.22
N GLU A 318 17.96 21.55 9.94
CA GLU A 318 17.05 22.49 9.29
C GLU A 318 15.71 22.51 10.04
N GLU A 319 15.48 23.57 10.81
CA GLU A 319 14.18 23.85 11.39
C GLU A 319 13.25 24.31 10.28
N TRP A 320 12.09 23.69 10.20
CA TRP A 320 11.01 24.00 9.25
C TRP A 320 10.89 25.51 8.99
N GLY A 321 11.39 25.93 7.82
CA GLY A 321 11.15 27.28 7.32
C GLY A 321 9.64 27.50 7.24
N VAL A 322 9.17 28.49 8.01
CA VAL A 322 7.77 28.97 8.03
C VAL A 322 7.33 29.42 6.64
#